data_AF-A0A5A9ELL9-F1
#
_entry.id   AF-A0A5A9ELL9-F1
#
_cell.length_a   1.000
_cell.length_b   1.000
_cell.length_c   1.000
_cell.angle_alpha   90.00
_cell.angle_beta   90.00
_cell.angle_gamma   90.00
#
_symmetry.space_group_name_H-M   'P 1'
#
loop_
_entity.id
_entity.type
_entity.pdbx_description
1 polymer ?
#
loop_
_entity_poly.entity_id
_entity_poly.type
_entity_poly.pdbx_seq_one_letter_code
_entity_poly.pdbx_strand_id
1 'polypeptide(L)'
;GNGMSMDSTSESRAAVNTITGVDNARVTNVIAPDTYSIRIKGDGSVEGKTADISKAENKHGLVGLQLSGTMSSTLGSFSDVQIEVRGANGRTRDFIVSDGNESRTISYFDNTQTMTTNLATPATAGNPQTSGVNVKGTVEEGDIFSITVEGQTFSYTATAGDVAMGQTASTNVANQLAASISNAISGGRLQGKDVATASVGGSGTIILTGQTTAGEVRDFTVTASTTNALTKRISESFASGTVVSFTVDRKLLEAANNQGNGISTIEKKVDLQIQVTNSNGAQ
;
A
#
# COMPACT_ATOMS: atom_id res chain seq x y z
N GLY A 1 34.30 -31.79 53.26
CA GLY A 1 33.71 -31.75 51.91
C GLY A 1 33.36 -33.17 51.52
N ASN A 2 32.09 -33.47 51.29
CA ASN A 2 31.56 -34.84 51.27
C ASN A 2 31.43 -35.41 49.85
N GLY A 3 32.16 -34.88 48.88
CA GLY A 3 32.28 -35.49 47.54
C GLY A 3 30.99 -35.61 46.72
N MET A 4 29.88 -34.96 47.10
CA MET A 4 28.66 -34.97 46.31
C MET A 4 28.72 -33.89 45.24
N SER A 5 28.81 -34.31 43.98
CA SER A 5 28.57 -33.45 42.82
C SER A 5 27.10 -33.04 42.82
N MET A 6 26.80 -31.79 43.17
CA MET A 6 25.44 -31.23 43.10
C MET A 6 25.12 -30.87 41.64
N ASP A 7 24.62 -31.84 40.89
CA ASP A 7 24.01 -31.59 39.58
C ASP A 7 22.57 -31.06 39.78
N SER A 8 22.08 -30.25 38.84
CA SER A 8 20.69 -29.80 38.82
C SER A 8 19.73 -30.99 38.67
N THR A 9 18.64 -30.99 39.44
CA THR A 9 17.63 -32.07 39.41
C THR A 9 16.92 -32.12 38.07
N SER A 10 16.38 -33.29 37.70
CA SER A 10 15.53 -33.45 36.52
C SER A 10 14.31 -32.52 36.55
N GLU A 11 13.74 -32.27 37.72
CA GLU A 11 12.60 -31.34 37.92
C GLU A 11 12.98 -29.88 37.66
N SER A 12 14.16 -29.43 38.11
CA SER A 12 14.61 -28.05 37.86
C SER A 12 14.96 -27.82 36.39
N ARG A 13 15.56 -28.82 35.71
CA ARG A 13 15.76 -28.80 34.25
C ARG A 13 14.41 -28.78 33.50
N ALA A 14 13.43 -29.56 33.96
CA ALA A 14 12.09 -29.58 33.37
C ALA A 14 11.38 -28.23 33.54
N ALA A 15 11.43 -27.62 34.72
CA ALA A 15 10.80 -26.33 34.98
C ALA A 15 11.40 -25.20 34.10
N VAL A 16 12.72 -25.18 33.93
CA VAL A 16 13.39 -24.23 33.04
C VAL A 16 12.97 -24.44 31.57
N ASN A 17 12.88 -25.70 31.12
CA ASN A 17 12.41 -26.04 29.78
C ASN A 17 10.91 -25.74 29.54
N THR A 18 10.13 -25.40 30.57
CA THR A 18 8.74 -24.94 30.41
C THR A 18 8.60 -23.43 30.19
N ILE A 19 9.70 -22.67 30.30
CA ILE A 19 9.67 -21.23 30.05
C ILE A 19 9.74 -20.99 28.54
N THR A 20 8.58 -20.77 27.93
CA THR A 20 8.45 -20.44 26.51
C THR A 20 9.33 -19.24 26.14
N GLY A 21 10.22 -19.41 25.16
CA GLY A 21 11.11 -18.36 24.65
C GLY A 21 12.54 -18.36 25.24
N VAL A 22 12.87 -19.31 26.13
CA VAL A 22 14.24 -19.47 26.66
C VAL A 22 14.85 -20.78 26.16
N ASP A 23 15.55 -20.73 25.03
CA ASP A 23 16.31 -21.87 24.49
C ASP A 23 17.77 -21.74 24.95
N ASN A 24 18.27 -22.71 25.74
CA ASN A 24 19.64 -22.81 26.31
C ASN A 24 19.89 -22.22 27.71
N ALA A 25 18.90 -22.25 28.60
CA ALA A 25 19.19 -22.03 30.01
C ALA A 25 20.04 -23.18 30.59
N ARG A 26 21.31 -22.90 30.91
CA ARG A 26 22.27 -23.87 31.47
C ARG A 26 22.43 -23.64 32.96
N VAL A 27 22.06 -24.65 33.76
CA VAL A 27 22.36 -24.68 35.19
C VAL A 27 23.71 -25.36 35.38
N THR A 28 24.70 -24.68 35.99
CA THR A 28 25.98 -25.27 36.37
C THR A 28 26.16 -25.18 37.88
N ASN A 29 26.42 -26.32 38.53
CA ASN A 29 26.72 -26.52 39.96
C ASN A 29 26.05 -25.52 40.93
N VAL A 30 24.97 -25.98 41.57
CA VAL A 30 24.36 -25.26 42.69
C VAL A 30 25.31 -25.32 43.88
N ILE A 31 25.99 -24.22 44.20
CA ILE A 31 26.86 -24.12 45.40
C ILE A 31 26.05 -23.64 46.63
N ALA A 32 24.96 -22.91 46.37
CA ALA A 32 23.90 -22.54 47.31
C ALA A 32 22.61 -22.23 46.52
N PRO A 33 21.41 -22.40 47.09
CA PRO A 33 20.17 -21.96 46.43
C PRO A 33 20.21 -20.43 46.28
N ASP A 34 20.16 -19.95 45.05
CA ASP A 34 20.06 -18.53 44.73
C ASP A 34 18.73 -18.31 44.01
N THR A 35 17.92 -17.40 44.55
CA THR A 35 16.62 -17.06 43.97
C THR A 35 16.79 -15.82 43.10
N TYR A 36 16.54 -15.96 41.81
CA TYR A 36 16.52 -14.84 40.88
C TYR A 36 15.09 -14.33 40.73
N SER A 37 14.91 -13.03 40.83
CA SER A 37 13.68 -12.35 40.41
C SER A 37 13.90 -11.73 39.04
N ILE A 38 13.00 -12.03 38.10
CA ILE A 38 12.97 -11.40 36.78
C ILE A 38 11.79 -10.44 36.79
N ARG A 39 12.08 -9.16 36.54
CA ARG A 39 11.07 -8.13 36.36
C ARG A 39 11.15 -7.62 34.93
N ILE A 40 10.03 -7.71 34.22
CA ILE A 40 9.85 -7.12 32.90
C ILE A 40 8.98 -5.88 33.09
N LYS A 41 9.45 -4.74 32.58
CA LYS A 41 8.71 -3.46 32.53
C LYS A 41 8.66 -2.98 31.08
N GLY A 42 7.78 -2.03 30.81
CA GLY A 42 7.54 -1.47 29.48
C GLY A 42 6.14 -1.82 28.97
N ASP A 43 5.66 -1.05 28.02
CA ASP A 43 4.33 -1.23 27.42
C ASP A 43 4.36 -2.03 26.11
N GLY A 44 5.55 -2.45 25.67
CA GLY A 44 5.75 -3.18 24.41
C GLY A 44 5.50 -2.34 23.17
N SER A 45 5.43 -1.01 23.28
CA SER A 45 5.32 -0.12 22.13
C SER A 45 6.49 -0.31 21.17
N VAL A 46 6.17 -0.31 19.88
CA VAL A 46 7.13 -0.49 18.81
C VAL A 46 7.47 0.87 18.20
N GLU A 47 8.76 1.14 18.05
CA GLU A 47 9.27 2.30 17.31
C GLU A 47 10.44 1.88 16.40
N GLY A 48 10.70 2.67 15.37
CA GLY A 48 11.85 2.48 14.50
C GLY A 48 13.01 3.38 14.92
N LYS A 49 14.25 2.89 14.80
CA LYS A 49 15.41 3.74 15.02
C LYS A 49 15.45 4.89 14.01
N THR A 50 15.43 6.11 14.53
CA THR A 50 15.34 7.36 13.74
C THR A 50 16.40 7.46 12.64
N ALA A 51 17.65 7.08 12.92
CA ALA A 51 18.73 7.14 11.94
C ALA A 51 18.50 6.19 10.75
N ASP A 52 17.88 5.03 10.98
CA ASP A 52 17.60 4.06 9.92
C ASP A 52 16.35 4.46 9.12
N ILE A 53 15.34 5.03 9.79
CA ILE A 53 14.20 5.68 9.14
C ILE A 53 14.69 6.74 8.15
N SER A 54 15.49 7.71 8.61
CA SER A 54 15.97 8.78 7.73
C SER A 54 16.83 8.26 6.58
N LYS A 55 17.61 7.20 6.78
CA LYS A 55 18.37 6.55 5.70
C LYS A 55 17.43 5.90 4.68
N ALA A 56 16.42 5.17 5.15
CA ALA A 56 15.46 4.50 4.28
C ALA A 56 14.65 5.52 3.45
N GLU A 57 14.18 6.60 4.07
CA GLU A 57 13.48 7.70 3.38
C GLU A 57 14.33 8.29 2.26
N ASN A 58 15.58 8.67 2.56
CA ASN A 58 16.48 9.23 1.56
C ASN A 58 16.87 8.22 0.47
N LYS A 59 17.07 6.96 0.84
CA LYS A 59 17.49 5.92 -0.09
C LYS A 59 16.38 5.54 -1.06
N HIS A 60 15.13 5.54 -0.62
CA HIS A 60 13.98 5.03 -1.37
C HIS A 60 12.98 6.12 -1.77
N GLY A 61 13.26 7.39 -1.50
CA GLY A 61 12.33 8.49 -1.79
C GLY A 61 10.99 8.37 -1.03
N LEU A 62 11.04 7.86 0.20
CA LEU A 62 9.86 7.74 1.08
C LEU A 62 9.69 9.00 1.90
N VAL A 63 8.45 9.26 2.30
CA VAL A 63 8.08 10.40 3.15
C VAL A 63 7.25 9.92 4.32
N GLY A 64 7.62 10.34 5.54
CA GLY A 64 6.87 10.05 6.74
C GLY A 64 6.89 8.57 7.11
N LEU A 65 8.05 7.93 6.94
CA LEU A 65 8.23 6.54 7.35
C LEU A 65 8.14 6.43 8.89
N GLN A 66 7.21 5.60 9.33
CA GLN A 66 6.95 5.34 10.74
C GLN A 66 6.76 3.85 10.98
N LEU A 67 7.46 3.35 12.01
CA LEU A 67 7.16 2.08 12.67
C LEU A 67 6.38 2.40 13.95
N SER A 68 5.28 1.72 14.16
CA SER A 68 4.41 1.90 15.32
C SER A 68 3.75 0.58 15.73
N GLY A 69 2.86 0.63 16.72
CA GLY A 69 2.09 -0.50 17.21
C GLY A 69 2.53 -0.96 18.60
N THR A 70 2.00 -2.10 19.01
CA THR A 70 2.31 -2.72 20.30
C THR A 70 2.62 -4.19 20.03
N MET A 71 3.75 -4.66 20.55
CA MET A 71 4.20 -6.02 20.32
C MET A 71 3.16 -7.04 20.81
N SER A 72 2.83 -7.98 19.94
CA SER A 72 1.97 -9.12 20.25
C SER A 72 2.62 -9.99 21.32
N SER A 73 1.88 -10.34 22.37
CA SER A 73 2.34 -11.22 23.44
C SER A 73 2.43 -12.70 23.03
N THR A 74 1.86 -13.07 21.87
CA THR A 74 1.83 -14.46 21.37
C THR A 74 2.59 -14.64 20.08
N LEU A 75 2.59 -13.62 19.21
CA LEU A 75 3.21 -13.65 17.87
C LEU A 75 4.29 -12.59 17.70
N GLY A 76 4.77 -11.99 18.79
CA GLY A 76 5.77 -10.93 18.79
C GLY A 76 7.05 -11.32 18.04
N SER A 77 7.64 -10.35 17.35
CA SER A 77 8.90 -10.50 16.60
C SER A 77 9.82 -9.32 16.92
N PHE A 78 11.00 -9.63 17.44
CA PHE A 78 12.10 -8.66 17.65
C PHE A 78 12.96 -8.47 16.39
N SER A 79 12.57 -9.05 15.26
CA SER A 79 13.28 -8.87 14.00
C SER A 79 13.17 -7.43 13.53
N ASP A 80 14.23 -6.94 12.89
CA ASP A 80 14.20 -5.66 12.20
C ASP A 80 13.17 -5.66 11.07
N VAL A 81 12.62 -4.48 10.79
CA VAL A 81 11.74 -4.29 9.62
C VAL A 81 12.62 -4.07 8.40
N GLN A 82 12.28 -4.75 7.30
CA GLN A 82 12.93 -4.51 6.02
C GLN A 82 11.95 -3.87 5.04
N ILE A 83 12.45 -2.88 4.29
CA ILE A 83 11.77 -2.31 3.13
C ILE A 83 12.67 -2.57 1.93
N GLU A 84 12.19 -3.41 1.02
CA GLU A 84 12.81 -3.66 -0.28
C GLU A 84 12.01 -2.95 -1.36
N VAL A 85 12.72 -2.29 -2.27
CA VAL A 85 12.16 -1.65 -3.46
C VAL A 85 12.79 -2.27 -4.71
N ARG A 86 11.94 -2.72 -5.63
CA ARG A 86 12.34 -3.32 -6.91
C ARG A 86 11.58 -2.69 -8.08
N GLY A 87 12.19 -2.68 -9.26
CA GLY A 87 11.58 -2.27 -10.54
C GLY A 87 12.43 -1.29 -11.33
N ALA A 88 11.92 -0.74 -12.43
CA ALA A 88 12.63 0.23 -13.29
C ALA A 88 11.71 1.34 -13.82
N ASN A 89 12.20 2.58 -13.98
CA ASN A 89 11.32 3.73 -14.30
C ASN A 89 10.46 3.43 -15.54
N GLY A 90 9.20 3.88 -15.52
CA GLY A 90 8.20 3.57 -16.52
C GLY A 90 7.59 2.17 -16.43
N ARG A 91 8.00 1.35 -15.45
CA ARG A 91 7.43 0.02 -15.15
C ARG A 91 6.98 -0.08 -13.70
N THR A 92 6.20 -1.12 -13.41
CA THR A 92 5.77 -1.49 -12.05
C THR A 92 6.94 -1.47 -11.07
N ARG A 93 6.70 -0.86 -9.91
CA ARG A 93 7.54 -0.95 -8.71
C ARG A 93 6.88 -1.87 -7.70
N ASP A 94 7.68 -2.71 -7.07
CA ASP A 94 7.25 -3.45 -5.90
C ASP A 94 7.94 -2.90 -4.66
N PHE A 95 7.12 -2.61 -3.65
CA PHE A 95 7.55 -2.35 -2.28
C PHE A 95 7.27 -3.60 -1.47
N ILE A 96 8.30 -4.25 -0.96
CA ILE A 96 8.18 -5.39 -0.06
C ILE A 96 8.52 -4.93 1.33
N VAL A 97 7.54 -5.01 2.24
CA VAL A 97 7.73 -4.70 3.65
C VAL A 97 7.72 -6.01 4.41
N SER A 98 8.77 -6.26 5.19
CA SER A 98 8.96 -7.50 5.93
C SER A 98 9.15 -7.26 7.42
N ASP A 99 8.55 -8.14 8.22
CA ASP A 99 8.78 -8.23 9.66
C ASP A 99 8.92 -9.71 10.06
N GLY A 100 10.14 -10.10 10.43
CA GLY A 100 10.48 -11.50 10.68
C GLY A 100 10.23 -12.36 9.44
N ASN A 101 9.32 -13.33 9.56
CA ASN A 101 8.98 -14.25 8.47
C ASN A 101 7.78 -13.79 7.63
N GLU A 102 7.15 -12.67 8.00
CA GLU A 102 6.05 -12.11 7.23
C GLU A 102 6.55 -11.09 6.23
N SER A 103 5.89 -11.04 5.08
CA SER A 103 6.12 -9.99 4.08
C SER A 103 4.81 -9.58 3.43
N ARG A 104 4.73 -8.31 3.04
CA ARG A 104 3.65 -7.73 2.25
C ARG A 104 4.27 -7.12 1.01
N THR A 105 3.78 -7.47 -0.17
CA THR A 105 4.21 -6.88 -1.43
C THR A 105 3.13 -5.92 -1.90
N ILE A 106 3.52 -4.67 -2.10
CA ILE A 106 2.66 -3.62 -2.61
C ILE A 106 3.24 -3.20 -3.95
N SER A 107 2.52 -3.50 -5.02
CA SER A 107 2.84 -2.96 -6.33
C SER A 107 2.34 -1.51 -6.40
N TYR A 108 3.19 -0.64 -6.92
CA TYR A 108 2.90 0.77 -7.19
C TYR A 108 3.50 1.15 -8.54
N PHE A 109 2.91 2.12 -9.22
CA PHE A 109 3.23 2.41 -10.63
C PHE A 109 3.00 1.21 -11.53
N ASP A 110 1.96 0.43 -11.25
CA ASP A 110 1.40 -0.45 -12.26
C ASP A 110 0.82 0.45 -13.36
N ASN A 111 1.69 0.98 -14.22
CA ASN A 111 1.40 1.94 -15.29
C ASN A 111 0.55 1.30 -16.42
N THR A 112 -0.23 0.27 -16.08
CA THR A 112 -1.09 -0.46 -16.99
C THR A 112 -2.44 0.23 -17.16
N GLN A 113 -2.77 1.24 -16.33
CA GLN A 113 -4.01 1.98 -16.52
C GLN A 113 -3.99 2.71 -17.86
N THR A 114 -5.01 2.44 -18.65
CA THR A 114 -5.17 3.01 -19.98
C THR A 114 -6.61 3.41 -20.21
N MET A 115 -6.76 4.43 -21.05
CA MET A 115 -8.05 4.76 -21.63
C MET A 115 -7.96 4.67 -23.14
N THR A 116 -8.87 3.91 -23.72
CA THR A 116 -8.94 3.74 -25.17
C THR A 116 -10.30 4.20 -25.67
N THR A 117 -10.30 5.04 -26.70
CA THR A 117 -11.51 5.42 -27.43
C THR A 117 -11.71 4.45 -28.60
N ASN A 118 -12.96 4.11 -28.89
CA ASN A 118 -13.31 3.35 -30.08
C ASN A 118 -14.54 3.96 -30.76
N LEU A 119 -14.45 4.19 -32.07
CA LEU A 119 -15.61 4.52 -32.87
C LEU A 119 -16.41 3.24 -33.14
N ALA A 120 -17.60 3.13 -32.57
CA ALA A 120 -18.47 1.97 -32.76
C ALA A 120 -19.31 2.11 -34.03
N THR A 121 -19.90 3.29 -34.22
CA THR A 121 -20.72 3.63 -35.38
C THR A 121 -20.35 5.03 -35.87
N PRO A 122 -19.93 5.21 -37.13
CA PRO A 122 -19.71 6.55 -37.69
C PRO A 122 -21.05 7.28 -37.91
N ALA A 123 -21.03 8.61 -37.82
CA ALA A 123 -22.21 9.41 -38.17
C ALA A 123 -22.55 9.26 -39.66
N THR A 124 -23.85 9.15 -39.95
CA THR A 124 -24.38 9.28 -41.31
C THR A 124 -25.63 10.15 -41.27
N ALA A 125 -26.14 10.56 -42.44
CA ALA A 125 -27.35 11.35 -42.48
C ALA A 125 -28.51 10.60 -41.81
N GLY A 126 -29.05 11.17 -40.73
CA GLY A 126 -30.12 10.55 -39.94
C GLY A 126 -29.70 9.40 -39.01
N ASN A 127 -28.40 9.08 -38.87
CA ASN A 127 -27.92 8.15 -37.83
C ASN A 127 -26.78 8.77 -37.01
N PRO A 128 -26.85 8.72 -35.67
CA PRO A 128 -25.85 9.34 -34.81
C PRO A 128 -24.54 8.56 -34.82
N GLN A 129 -23.43 9.28 -34.60
CA GLN A 129 -22.18 8.64 -34.20
C GLN A 129 -22.36 7.99 -32.81
N THR A 130 -21.76 6.81 -32.63
CA THR A 130 -21.60 6.18 -31.31
C THR A 130 -20.12 5.89 -31.06
N SER A 131 -19.59 6.39 -29.97
CA SER A 131 -18.20 6.19 -29.55
C SER A 131 -18.15 5.58 -28.15
N GLY A 132 -17.28 4.61 -27.94
CA GLY A 132 -17.00 4.06 -26.62
C GLY A 132 -15.68 4.61 -26.06
N VAL A 133 -15.62 4.69 -24.74
CA VAL A 133 -14.39 4.95 -24.00
C VAL A 133 -14.26 3.88 -22.92
N ASN A 134 -13.17 3.13 -22.96
CA ASN A 134 -12.91 2.05 -22.02
C ASN A 134 -11.78 2.44 -21.07
N VAL A 135 -12.01 2.23 -19.77
CA VAL A 135 -10.96 2.25 -18.74
C VAL A 135 -10.45 0.82 -18.57
N LYS A 136 -9.14 0.61 -18.70
CA LYS A 136 -8.47 -0.69 -18.60
C LYS A 136 -7.26 -0.61 -17.68
N GLY A 137 -6.75 -1.77 -17.28
CA GLY A 137 -5.58 -1.89 -16.39
C GLY A 137 -5.95 -1.70 -14.91
N THR A 138 -4.93 -1.58 -14.08
CA THR A 138 -5.09 -1.40 -12.63
C THR A 138 -5.36 0.07 -12.32
N VAL A 139 -6.55 0.38 -11.80
CA VAL A 139 -6.87 1.73 -11.31
C VAL A 139 -6.37 1.86 -9.89
N GLU A 140 -5.56 2.89 -9.63
CA GLU A 140 -5.04 3.22 -8.30
C GLU A 140 -5.64 4.54 -7.80
N GLU A 141 -5.76 4.69 -6.47
CA GLU A 141 -6.15 5.98 -5.88
C GLU A 141 -5.16 7.08 -6.31
N GLY A 142 -5.69 8.23 -6.68
CA GLY A 142 -4.94 9.38 -7.17
C GLY A 142 -4.68 9.38 -8.68
N ASP A 143 -5.02 8.30 -9.40
CA ASP A 143 -4.97 8.27 -10.86
C ASP A 143 -5.98 9.24 -11.46
N ILE A 144 -5.58 9.98 -12.49
CA ILE A 144 -6.43 10.92 -13.21
C ILE A 144 -6.81 10.32 -14.55
N PHE A 145 -8.12 10.22 -14.78
CA PHE A 145 -8.71 9.75 -16.03
C PHE A 145 -9.35 10.95 -16.73
N SER A 146 -9.02 11.17 -17.99
CA SER A 146 -9.49 12.33 -18.75
C SER A 146 -10.13 11.92 -20.07
N ILE A 147 -11.28 12.52 -20.38
CA ILE A 147 -11.96 12.42 -21.68
C ILE A 147 -12.12 13.81 -22.24
N THR A 148 -11.70 14.03 -23.48
CA THR A 148 -11.98 15.25 -24.21
C THR A 148 -13.05 14.99 -25.25
N VAL A 149 -14.19 15.66 -25.13
CA VAL A 149 -15.31 15.60 -26.07
C VAL A 149 -15.47 16.98 -26.70
N GLU A 150 -15.39 17.07 -28.03
CA GLU A 150 -15.54 18.33 -28.79
C GLU A 150 -14.69 19.48 -28.23
N GLY A 151 -13.44 19.15 -27.87
CA GLY A 151 -12.46 20.09 -27.30
C GLY A 151 -12.64 20.41 -25.81
N GLN A 152 -13.63 19.83 -25.14
CA GLN A 152 -13.88 20.02 -23.70
C GLN A 152 -13.36 18.82 -22.89
N THR A 153 -12.41 19.06 -21.98
CA THR A 153 -11.78 18.00 -21.16
C THR A 153 -12.47 17.81 -19.82
N PHE A 154 -12.89 16.58 -19.55
CA PHE A 154 -13.48 16.08 -18.31
C PHE A 154 -12.45 15.20 -17.63
N SER A 155 -12.11 15.51 -16.38
CA SER A 155 -11.13 14.76 -15.61
C SER A 155 -11.75 14.25 -14.31
N TYR A 156 -11.39 13.04 -13.92
CA TYR A 156 -11.74 12.45 -12.64
C TYR A 156 -10.51 11.84 -11.99
N THR A 157 -10.28 12.19 -10.73
CA THR A 157 -9.23 11.57 -9.90
C THR A 157 -9.85 10.44 -9.10
N ALA A 158 -9.35 9.21 -9.29
CA ALA A 158 -9.77 8.05 -8.53
C ALA A 158 -9.51 8.27 -7.04
N THR A 159 -10.46 7.87 -6.20
CA THR A 159 -10.45 8.03 -4.75
C THR A 159 -10.33 6.67 -4.06
N ALA A 160 -9.99 6.65 -2.77
CA ALA A 160 -10.03 5.43 -1.96
C ALA A 160 -11.36 4.65 -2.07
N GLY A 161 -12.49 5.36 -2.24
CA GLY A 161 -13.80 4.74 -2.39
C GLY A 161 -13.97 3.97 -3.70
N ASP A 162 -13.30 4.42 -4.78
CA ASP A 162 -13.37 3.77 -6.09
C ASP A 162 -12.60 2.45 -6.12
N VAL A 163 -11.50 2.37 -5.37
CA VAL A 163 -10.57 1.23 -5.31
C VAL A 163 -10.76 0.35 -4.07
N ALA A 164 -11.84 0.57 -3.32
CA ALA A 164 -12.14 -0.23 -2.15
C ALA A 164 -12.37 -1.72 -2.50
N MET A 165 -12.04 -2.61 -1.57
CA MET A 165 -12.18 -4.06 -1.76
C MET A 165 -13.62 -4.43 -2.14
N GLY A 166 -13.77 -5.30 -3.15
CA GLY A 166 -15.07 -5.75 -3.66
C GLY A 166 -15.70 -4.83 -4.72
N GLN A 167 -15.08 -3.69 -5.01
CA GLN A 167 -15.55 -2.76 -6.04
C GLN A 167 -14.87 -2.99 -7.39
N THR A 168 -15.52 -2.55 -8.47
CA THR A 168 -14.92 -2.50 -9.81
C THR A 168 -14.49 -1.08 -10.12
N ALA A 169 -13.22 -0.76 -9.84
CA ALA A 169 -12.69 0.61 -9.92
C ALA A 169 -12.86 1.25 -11.30
N SER A 170 -12.69 0.49 -12.39
CA SER A 170 -12.90 0.98 -13.76
C SER A 170 -14.35 1.44 -14.00
N THR A 171 -15.33 0.69 -13.50
CA THR A 171 -16.76 1.05 -13.57
C THR A 171 -17.07 2.28 -12.73
N ASN A 172 -16.49 2.39 -11.53
CA ASN A 172 -16.67 3.56 -10.66
C ASN A 172 -16.16 4.84 -11.33
N VAL A 173 -14.91 4.82 -11.83
CA VAL A 173 -14.33 5.91 -12.61
C VAL A 173 -15.19 6.24 -13.83
N ALA A 174 -15.65 5.23 -14.57
CA ALA A 174 -16.49 5.41 -15.74
C ALA A 174 -17.82 6.12 -15.42
N ASN A 175 -18.48 5.73 -14.33
CA ASN A 175 -19.71 6.35 -13.87
C ASN A 175 -19.51 7.83 -13.55
N GLN A 176 -18.41 8.16 -12.86
CA GLN A 176 -18.11 9.54 -12.47
C GLN A 176 -17.81 10.43 -13.68
N LEU A 177 -17.05 9.93 -14.64
CA LEU A 177 -16.77 10.63 -15.90
C LEU A 177 -18.04 10.78 -16.75
N ALA A 178 -18.83 9.73 -16.92
CA ALA A 178 -20.07 9.78 -17.68
C ALA A 178 -21.08 10.75 -17.06
N ALA A 179 -21.21 10.77 -15.73
CA ALA A 179 -22.05 11.74 -15.03
C ALA A 179 -21.58 13.19 -15.27
N SER A 180 -20.26 13.43 -15.21
CA SER A 180 -19.69 14.76 -15.48
C SER A 180 -19.99 15.23 -16.91
N ILE A 181 -19.84 14.33 -17.90
CA ILE A 181 -20.15 14.62 -19.30
C ILE A 181 -21.65 14.85 -19.49
N SER A 182 -22.51 13.98 -18.94
CA SER A 182 -23.97 14.12 -19.03
C SER A 182 -24.48 15.44 -18.46
N ASN A 183 -23.92 15.90 -17.33
CA ASN A 183 -24.26 17.21 -16.77
C ASN A 183 -23.82 18.37 -17.69
N ALA A 184 -22.68 18.24 -18.37
CA ALA A 184 -22.24 19.26 -19.31
C ALA A 184 -23.07 19.28 -20.61
N ILE A 185 -23.65 18.15 -21.01
CA ILE A 185 -24.57 18.07 -22.15
C ILE A 185 -25.90 18.74 -21.81
N SER A 186 -26.48 18.43 -20.65
CA SER A 186 -27.82 18.90 -20.28
C SER A 186 -27.89 20.40 -19.98
N GLY A 187 -26.80 21.02 -19.51
CA GLY A 187 -26.82 22.43 -19.14
C GLY A 187 -25.46 23.10 -19.00
N GLY A 188 -24.40 22.57 -19.62
CA GLY A 188 -23.05 23.08 -19.44
C GLY A 188 -22.28 23.28 -20.74
N ARG A 189 -20.97 23.09 -20.66
CA ARG A 189 -19.99 23.36 -21.72
C ARG A 189 -20.14 22.53 -23.01
N LEU A 190 -21.03 21.53 -23.02
CA LEU A 190 -21.38 20.75 -24.22
C LEU A 190 -22.78 21.10 -24.74
N GLN A 191 -23.45 22.11 -24.20
CA GLN A 191 -24.74 22.54 -24.73
C GLN A 191 -24.58 23.07 -26.17
N GLY A 192 -25.44 22.58 -27.07
CA GLY A 192 -25.42 22.95 -28.49
C GLY A 192 -24.30 22.29 -29.30
N LYS A 193 -23.58 21.34 -28.70
CA LYS A 193 -22.57 20.52 -29.37
C LYS A 193 -23.19 19.24 -29.96
N ASP A 194 -22.43 18.53 -30.79
CA ASP A 194 -22.93 17.38 -31.54
C ASP A 194 -23.01 16.09 -30.71
N VAL A 195 -22.46 16.06 -29.50
CA VAL A 195 -22.72 14.99 -28.51
C VAL A 195 -24.09 15.15 -27.83
N ALA A 196 -24.88 14.08 -27.76
CA ALA A 196 -26.25 14.09 -27.24
C ALA A 196 -26.41 13.38 -25.89
N THR A 197 -25.68 12.29 -25.66
CA THR A 197 -25.80 11.51 -24.42
C THR A 197 -24.45 10.92 -24.01
N ALA A 198 -24.29 10.71 -22.71
CA ALA A 198 -23.24 9.89 -22.14
C ALA A 198 -23.86 8.89 -21.14
N SER A 199 -23.48 7.62 -21.24
CA SER A 199 -23.95 6.56 -20.34
C SER A 199 -22.83 5.55 -20.09
N VAL A 200 -23.02 4.65 -19.13
CA VAL A 200 -22.09 3.54 -18.86
C VAL A 200 -22.79 2.23 -19.18
N GLY A 201 -22.20 1.45 -20.08
CA GLY A 201 -22.66 0.10 -20.41
C GLY A 201 -22.29 -0.92 -19.33
N GLY A 202 -22.86 -2.14 -19.42
CA GLY A 202 -22.68 -3.19 -18.41
C GLY A 202 -21.24 -3.66 -18.17
N SER A 203 -20.32 -3.34 -19.08
CA SER A 203 -18.88 -3.62 -18.98
C SER A 203 -18.06 -2.48 -18.36
N GLY A 204 -18.69 -1.39 -17.88
CA GLY A 204 -17.97 -0.19 -17.44
C GLY A 204 -17.46 0.69 -18.59
N THR A 205 -17.90 0.43 -19.82
CA THR A 205 -17.59 1.25 -21.00
C THR A 205 -18.46 2.50 -21.02
N ILE A 206 -17.86 3.68 -21.11
CA ILE A 206 -18.61 4.92 -21.33
C ILE A 206 -19.04 4.96 -22.80
N ILE A 207 -20.32 5.16 -23.06
CA ILE A 207 -20.91 5.26 -24.40
C ILE A 207 -21.35 6.70 -24.62
N LEU A 208 -20.76 7.34 -25.63
CA LEU A 208 -21.14 8.68 -26.10
C LEU A 208 -21.92 8.53 -27.40
N THR A 209 -23.11 9.12 -27.46
CA THR A 209 -23.95 9.11 -28.66
C THR A 209 -24.16 10.52 -29.17
N GLY A 210 -24.02 10.72 -30.47
CA GLY A 210 -24.20 12.00 -31.14
C GLY A 210 -25.66 12.41 -31.31
N GLN A 211 -25.87 13.68 -31.61
CA GLN A 211 -27.15 14.23 -32.03
C GLN A 211 -27.54 13.66 -33.40
N THR A 212 -28.84 13.65 -33.69
CA THR A 212 -29.36 13.27 -35.00
C THR A 212 -30.18 14.41 -35.57
N THR A 213 -29.90 14.79 -36.82
CA THR A 213 -30.72 15.73 -37.58
C THR A 213 -30.96 15.15 -38.96
N ALA A 214 -32.22 15.19 -39.41
CA ALA A 214 -32.59 14.62 -40.70
C ALA A 214 -31.82 15.33 -41.84
N GLY A 215 -31.14 14.55 -42.68
CA GLY A 215 -30.38 15.07 -43.81
C GLY A 215 -29.01 15.65 -43.48
N GLU A 216 -28.60 15.68 -42.21
CA GLU A 216 -27.29 16.19 -41.78
C GLU A 216 -26.44 15.08 -41.17
N VAL A 217 -25.12 15.14 -41.41
CA VAL A 217 -24.13 14.31 -40.71
C VAL A 217 -23.60 15.14 -39.56
N ARG A 218 -23.77 14.64 -38.32
CA ARG A 218 -23.26 15.26 -37.10
C ARG A 218 -22.26 14.33 -36.43
N ASP A 219 -20.99 14.63 -36.56
CA ASP A 219 -19.89 13.91 -35.94
C ASP A 219 -19.30 14.69 -34.76
N PHE A 220 -18.57 14.00 -33.89
CA PHE A 220 -17.90 14.64 -32.78
C PHE A 220 -16.58 13.96 -32.46
N THR A 221 -15.63 14.73 -31.95
CA THR A 221 -14.30 14.21 -31.59
C THR A 221 -14.26 13.72 -30.15
N VAL A 222 -13.65 12.55 -29.94
CA VAL A 222 -13.39 12.00 -28.60
C VAL A 222 -11.94 11.56 -28.49
N THR A 223 -11.24 12.05 -27.47
CA THR A 223 -9.93 11.52 -27.06
C THR A 223 -9.95 11.20 -25.58
N ALA A 224 -9.06 10.31 -25.15
CA ALA A 224 -8.94 9.92 -23.75
C ALA A 224 -7.48 9.74 -23.35
N SER A 225 -7.17 10.00 -22.09
CA SER A 225 -5.84 9.88 -21.53
C SER A 225 -5.88 9.55 -20.05
N THR A 226 -4.82 8.93 -19.54
CA THR A 226 -4.62 8.64 -18.12
C THR A 226 -3.36 9.33 -17.62
N THR A 227 -3.35 9.70 -16.35
CA THR A 227 -2.16 10.15 -15.62
C THR A 227 -2.10 9.41 -14.31
N ASN A 228 -0.97 8.76 -14.03
CA ASN A 228 -0.81 7.96 -12.82
C ASN A 228 -0.66 8.85 -11.57
N ALA A 229 -1.18 8.41 -10.43
CA ALA A 229 -1.04 9.05 -9.11
C ALA A 229 0.42 9.36 -8.77
N LEU A 230 0.75 10.58 -8.34
CA LEU A 230 2.14 10.95 -8.00
C LEU A 230 2.61 10.39 -6.65
N THR A 231 1.69 10.07 -5.75
CA THR A 231 2.00 9.58 -4.41
C THR A 231 1.11 8.41 -4.03
N LYS A 232 1.61 7.46 -3.23
CA LYS A 232 0.82 6.37 -2.63
C LYS A 232 1.20 6.18 -1.18
N ARG A 233 0.20 6.15 -0.31
CA ARG A 233 0.39 5.81 1.10
C ARG A 233 0.34 4.29 1.27
N ILE A 234 1.36 3.75 1.92
CA ILE A 234 1.44 2.35 2.33
C ILE A 234 1.30 2.31 3.85
N SER A 235 0.49 1.39 4.36
CA SER A 235 0.27 1.19 5.78
C SER A 235 -0.07 -0.28 6.04
N GLU A 236 0.94 -1.06 6.39
CA GLU A 236 0.82 -2.50 6.60
C GLU A 236 0.90 -2.85 8.08
N SER A 237 0.05 -3.80 8.50
CA SER A 237 0.09 -4.40 9.83
C SER A 237 0.54 -5.86 9.76
N PHE A 238 1.31 -6.26 10.76
CA PHE A 238 1.90 -7.60 10.89
C PHE A 238 1.33 -8.30 12.13
N ALA A 239 1.32 -9.64 12.13
CA ALA A 239 0.81 -10.39 13.30
C ALA A 239 1.65 -10.17 14.57
N SER A 240 2.90 -9.71 14.40
CA SER A 240 3.77 -9.24 15.49
C SER A 240 3.22 -8.05 16.26
N GLY A 241 2.20 -7.37 15.74
CA GLY A 241 1.67 -6.11 16.25
C GLY A 241 2.39 -4.87 15.73
N THR A 242 3.42 -5.04 14.89
CA THR A 242 4.10 -3.94 14.21
C THR A 242 3.23 -3.37 13.10
N VAL A 243 3.20 -2.05 12.99
CA VAL A 243 2.60 -1.31 11.86
C VAL A 243 3.71 -0.52 11.19
N VAL A 244 3.80 -0.63 9.87
CA VAL A 244 4.75 0.12 9.05
C VAL A 244 3.98 1.00 8.10
N SER A 245 4.21 2.31 8.16
CA SER A 245 3.54 3.25 7.25
C SER A 245 4.49 4.27 6.67
N PHE A 246 4.28 4.63 5.41
CA PHE A 246 5.04 5.66 4.70
C PHE A 246 4.25 6.12 3.48
N THR A 247 4.67 7.22 2.87
CA THR A 247 4.18 7.65 1.57
C THR A 247 5.31 7.54 0.56
N VAL A 248 5.04 6.89 -0.57
CA VAL A 248 5.92 6.91 -1.74
C VAL A 248 5.55 8.13 -2.56
N ASP A 249 6.53 8.97 -2.90
CA ASP A 249 6.38 10.03 -3.91
C ASP A 249 7.19 9.63 -5.15
N ARG A 250 6.55 9.63 -6.33
CA ARG A 250 7.20 9.23 -7.59
C ARG A 250 8.43 10.06 -7.89
N LYS A 251 8.35 11.37 -7.73
CA LYS A 251 9.45 12.27 -8.06
C LYS A 251 10.62 12.04 -7.13
N LEU A 252 10.35 11.86 -5.84
CA LEU A 252 11.39 11.55 -4.86
C LEU A 252 12.01 10.17 -5.09
N LEU A 253 11.20 9.15 -5.38
CA LEU A 253 11.69 7.81 -5.69
C LEU A 253 12.59 7.80 -6.92
N GLU A 254 12.16 8.45 -8.01
CA GLU A 254 12.93 8.51 -9.26
C GLU A 254 14.20 9.34 -9.12
N ALA A 255 14.19 10.37 -8.25
CA ALA A 255 15.36 11.16 -7.93
C ALA A 255 16.31 10.48 -6.92
N ALA A 256 15.83 9.50 -6.16
CA ALA A 256 16.64 8.78 -5.18
C ALA A 256 17.75 7.96 -5.84
N ASN A 257 18.82 7.67 -5.09
CA ASN A 257 19.94 6.89 -5.60
C ASN A 257 19.45 5.52 -6.09
N ASN A 258 19.97 5.07 -7.24
CA ASN A 258 19.52 3.85 -7.91
C ASN A 258 17.99 3.80 -8.15
N GLN A 259 17.35 4.96 -8.35
CA GLN A 259 15.89 5.10 -8.52
C GLN A 259 15.11 4.47 -7.35
N GLY A 260 15.70 4.56 -6.16
CA GLY A 260 15.17 3.99 -4.94
C GLY A 260 15.27 2.48 -4.82
N ASN A 261 15.90 1.74 -5.74
CA ASN A 261 15.98 0.28 -5.63
C ASN A 261 16.96 -0.19 -4.54
N GLY A 262 16.61 -1.31 -3.90
CA GLY A 262 17.44 -2.00 -2.91
C GLY A 262 16.70 -2.24 -1.60
N ILE A 263 17.44 -2.63 -0.58
CA ILE A 263 16.89 -2.98 0.74
C ILE A 263 17.34 -1.95 1.79
N SER A 264 16.43 -1.52 2.65
CA SER A 264 16.74 -0.86 3.92
C SER A 264 16.25 -1.69 5.09
N THR A 265 17.08 -1.80 6.10
CA THR A 265 16.75 -2.43 7.39
C THR A 265 16.58 -1.33 8.42
N ILE A 266 15.46 -1.35 9.12
CA ILE A 266 15.14 -0.41 10.20
C ILE A 266 15.17 -1.19 11.50
N GLU A 267 16.11 -0.83 12.38
CA GLU A 267 16.18 -1.44 13.70
C GLU A 267 14.87 -1.22 14.45
N LYS A 268 14.22 -2.33 14.81
CA LYS A 268 12.97 -2.30 15.57
C LYS A 268 13.29 -2.18 17.05
N LYS A 269 12.80 -1.11 17.66
CA LYS A 269 12.85 -0.93 19.10
C LYS A 269 11.50 -1.27 19.70
N VAL A 270 11.57 -1.92 20.86
CA VAL A 270 10.41 -2.35 21.61
C VAL A 270 10.60 -1.84 23.03
N ASP A 271 9.62 -1.13 23.58
CA ASP A 271 9.68 -0.67 24.96
C ASP A 271 9.52 -1.85 25.92
N LEU A 272 10.65 -2.49 26.21
CA LEU A 272 10.79 -3.56 27.19
C LEU A 272 12.11 -3.40 27.94
N GLN A 273 12.01 -3.38 29.26
CA GLN A 273 13.15 -3.41 30.18
C GLN A 273 13.11 -4.71 30.98
N ILE A 274 14.19 -5.48 30.91
CA ILE A 274 14.35 -6.71 31.69
C ILE A 274 15.37 -6.43 32.79
N GLN A 275 14.95 -6.61 34.04
CA GLN A 275 15.80 -6.54 35.22
C GLN A 275 15.85 -7.92 35.87
N VAL A 276 17.05 -8.45 36.07
CA VAL A 276 17.29 -9.67 36.83
C VAL A 276 17.91 -9.24 38.16
N THR A 277 17.50 -9.85 39.26
CA THR A 277 18.09 -9.56 40.57
C THR A 277 18.24 -10.86 41.35
N ASN A 278 19.44 -11.12 41.88
CA ASN A 278 19.69 -12.30 42.71
C ASN A 278 19.22 -12.10 44.15
N SER A 279 19.32 -13.15 44.98
CA SER A 279 18.85 -13.11 46.37
C SER A 279 19.63 -12.13 47.27
N ASN A 280 20.80 -11.68 46.84
CA ASN A 280 21.63 -10.68 47.51
C ASN A 280 21.34 -9.24 47.04
N GLY A 281 20.37 -9.03 46.14
CA GLY A 281 20.03 -7.72 45.61
C GLY A 281 20.98 -7.19 44.53
N ALA A 282 21.91 -8.01 44.04
CA ALA A 282 22.76 -7.65 42.91
C ALA A 282 21.97 -7.73 41.60
N GLN A 283 22.11 -6.69 40.76
CA GLN A 283 21.44 -6.53 39.46
C GLN A 283 22.37 -6.86 38.31
#